data_AF-A0A2E5YCG8-F1
#
_entry.id   AF-A0A2E5YCG8-F1
#
_cell.length_a   1.000
_cell.length_b   1.000
_cell.length_c   1.000
_cell.angle_alpha   90.00
_cell.angle_beta   90.00
_cell.angle_gamma   90.00
#
_symmetry.space_group_name_H-M   'P 1'
#
loop_
_entity.id
_entity.type
_entity.pdbx_description
1 polymer ?
#
loop_
_entity_poly.entity_id
_entity_poly.type
_entity_poly.pdbx_seq_one_letter_code
_entity_poly.pdbx_strand_id
1 'polypeptide(L)'
;MPNSTYQFQFELLNQEVSNDAANEPNRGKATYQKSSRRVHTLIDLYQGHLRHIPRYHSMVLTVATHPPRNGEGLEMEIEDRNNLHQLSPSSWNRFEECPRKYWLSRQGLPRKASMPASMGTAIHNSLEDLCNVDLSGMGAEEENWLPSSAREALEKNWEIEKELFLNTQRRPRWKSELFPKALDGLFGSLRVLLRKAQLAETDLSRVSIGHWKKVLEIVIETESTLVSECGRLMGRLDLLISNSEGGSESWIVADLKTGKPPRGELNENVRRQLLLYRDILKQNRPNHPTVHAEGWYSANQSVHQAKGPPILEEALEAWEGMMPTKEPLEPTPSETSCSFCEWKAWCPSWWNARMDGNLTPGGMFRDEVTLLIRFDEESGAALFERAPPIGNSGDLTKSDHRFGAILKDRALEKMRKMKSSGFEGHLFLGSARVDGKVMHLGDWSEILPWSPLLSSVTHQIQ
;
A
#
# COMPACT_ATOMS: atom_id res chain seq x y z
N MET A 1 -33.65 -9.96 -31.81
CA MET A 1 -32.97 -10.28 -30.54
C MET A 1 -31.48 -10.40 -30.81
N PRO A 2 -30.63 -9.47 -30.37
CA PRO A 2 -29.21 -9.55 -30.68
C PRO A 2 -28.34 -9.82 -29.43
N ASN A 3 -27.33 -10.64 -29.70
CA ASN A 3 -26.18 -11.02 -28.90
C ASN A 3 -25.46 -9.80 -28.29
N SER A 4 -25.05 -9.89 -27.02
CA SER A 4 -24.07 -8.98 -26.42
C SER A 4 -22.75 -9.73 -26.20
N THR A 5 -21.75 -9.29 -26.93
CA THR A 5 -20.35 -9.73 -26.87
C THR A 5 -19.62 -8.83 -25.88
N TYR A 6 -19.16 -9.36 -24.74
CA TYR A 6 -18.27 -8.63 -23.83
C TYR A 6 -16.82 -8.79 -24.29
N GLN A 7 -16.34 -7.82 -25.07
CA GLN A 7 -14.92 -7.60 -25.32
C GLN A 7 -14.28 -6.93 -24.09
N PHE A 8 -13.43 -7.66 -23.37
CA PHE A 8 -12.46 -7.05 -22.44
C PHE A 8 -11.18 -6.74 -23.22
N GLN A 9 -11.00 -5.48 -23.61
CA GLN A 9 -9.73 -4.98 -24.16
C GLN A 9 -8.83 -4.48 -23.02
N PHE A 10 -7.68 -5.16 -22.90
CA PHE A 10 -6.52 -4.74 -22.12
C PHE A 10 -5.58 -3.96 -23.05
N GLU A 11 -5.67 -2.63 -23.04
CA GLU A 11 -4.67 -1.74 -23.65
C GLU A 11 -4.35 -0.62 -22.66
N LEU A 12 -3.04 -0.42 -22.45
CA LEU A 12 -2.31 0.64 -21.70
C LEU A 12 -1.27 0.13 -20.69
N LEU A 13 -0.56 -0.93 -21.05
CA LEU A 13 0.78 -1.25 -20.51
C LEU A 13 1.78 -1.69 -21.60
N ASN A 14 1.42 -1.58 -22.89
CA ASN A 14 2.12 -2.21 -24.02
C ASN A 14 2.54 -1.26 -25.17
N GLN A 15 2.54 0.05 -24.99
CA GLN A 15 3.15 0.97 -25.96
C GLN A 15 4.28 1.72 -25.26
N GLU A 16 5.50 1.21 -25.43
CA GLU A 16 6.82 1.90 -25.36
C GLU A 16 7.98 0.91 -25.05
N VAL A 17 7.95 -0.30 -25.63
CA VAL A 17 9.15 -1.17 -25.70
C VAL A 17 9.35 -1.74 -27.12
N SER A 18 8.76 -1.13 -28.14
CA SER A 18 9.00 -1.54 -29.52
C SER A 18 8.97 -0.33 -30.42
N ASN A 19 10.07 0.43 -30.42
CA ASN A 19 10.60 1.22 -31.54
C ASN A 19 11.90 1.87 -31.07
N ASP A 20 13.00 1.11 -31.05
CA ASP A 20 14.37 1.65 -31.06
C ASP A 20 15.36 0.56 -31.51
N ALA A 21 15.03 -0.08 -32.63
CA ALA A 21 15.91 -1.03 -33.30
C ALA A 21 15.81 -0.91 -34.82
N ALA A 22 16.17 0.24 -35.37
CA ALA A 22 16.71 0.36 -36.73
C ALA A 22 17.22 1.80 -36.98
N ASN A 23 18.44 1.93 -37.51
CA ASN A 23 19.16 3.14 -37.95
C ASN A 23 19.77 3.96 -36.78
N GLU A 24 21.09 4.12 -36.58
CA GLU A 24 22.22 4.35 -37.50
C GLU A 24 23.62 4.07 -36.87
N PRO A 25 24.76 4.16 -37.64
CA PRO A 25 26.07 3.64 -37.27
C PRO A 25 27.09 4.67 -36.71
N ASN A 26 28.09 4.15 -35.98
CA ASN A 26 29.46 4.66 -35.77
C ASN A 26 29.70 6.13 -35.34
N ARG A 27 30.17 6.30 -34.09
CA ARG A 27 31.34 7.10 -33.59
C ARG A 27 31.13 7.27 -32.08
N GLY A 28 32.02 6.87 -31.19
CA GLY A 28 33.38 7.36 -31.00
C GLY A 28 33.73 7.15 -29.52
N LYS A 29 34.95 6.68 -29.25
CA LYS A 29 35.46 6.31 -27.93
C LYS A 29 35.49 7.50 -26.96
N ALA A 30 35.04 7.28 -25.72
CA ALA A 30 35.41 8.12 -24.58
C ALA A 30 35.76 7.25 -23.37
N THR A 31 37.04 7.26 -23.03
CA THR A 31 37.67 6.64 -21.86
C THR A 31 37.26 7.35 -20.57
N TYR A 32 36.78 6.62 -19.56
CA TYR A 32 36.49 7.15 -18.23
C TYR A 32 37.69 6.94 -17.30
N GLN A 33 38.24 8.04 -16.81
CA GLN A 33 39.41 8.09 -15.94
C GLN A 33 38.97 8.00 -14.47
N LYS A 34 39.50 7.01 -13.75
CA LYS A 34 39.34 6.82 -12.30
C LYS A 34 40.01 7.98 -11.56
N SER A 35 39.27 8.73 -10.74
CA SER A 35 39.87 9.60 -9.72
C SER A 35 39.45 9.13 -8.33
N SER A 36 40.47 8.75 -7.56
CA SER A 36 40.40 8.40 -6.15
C SER A 36 40.58 9.68 -5.35
N ARG A 37 39.64 10.00 -4.46
CA ARG A 37 39.91 10.89 -3.33
C ARG A 37 39.35 10.30 -2.04
N ARG A 38 40.29 9.87 -1.20
CA ARG A 38 40.13 9.67 0.25
C ARG A 38 39.68 10.99 0.87
N VAL A 39 38.68 10.96 1.73
CA VAL A 39 38.43 12.03 2.71
C VAL A 39 38.53 11.42 4.09
N HIS A 40 39.42 11.99 4.88
CA HIS A 40 39.73 11.60 6.25
C HIS A 40 38.56 11.90 7.19
N THR A 41 38.27 10.94 8.04
CA THR A 41 37.46 11.08 9.25
C THR A 41 38.19 12.02 10.22
N LEU A 42 37.55 13.13 10.59
CA LEU A 42 37.94 13.96 11.73
C LEU A 42 36.82 13.89 12.77
N ILE A 43 37.18 13.33 13.91
CA ILE A 43 36.41 13.32 15.15
C ILE A 43 36.70 14.65 15.82
N ASP A 44 35.66 15.43 16.12
CA ASP A 44 35.75 16.52 17.08
C ASP A 44 34.55 16.47 18.03
N LEU A 45 34.87 16.63 19.32
CA LEU A 45 34.02 16.47 20.48
C LEU A 45 33.82 17.82 21.15
N TYR A 46 32.58 18.09 21.56
CA TYR A 46 32.11 19.14 22.50
C TYR A 46 32.12 20.62 22.04
N GLN A 47 30.95 21.30 22.04
CA GLN A 47 30.30 21.98 23.18
C GLN A 47 28.96 22.61 22.72
N GLY A 48 28.00 22.68 23.65
CA GLY A 48 26.57 22.77 23.36
C GLY A 48 26.02 24.10 22.85
N HIS A 49 24.91 23.98 22.12
CA HIS A 49 23.85 24.99 22.02
C HIS A 49 22.52 24.27 21.77
N LEU A 50 21.53 24.57 22.61
CA LEU A 50 20.15 24.12 22.51
C LEU A 50 19.58 24.52 21.14
N ARG A 51 19.27 23.52 20.31
CA ARG A 51 18.39 23.68 19.14
C ARG A 51 17.17 22.81 19.34
N HIS A 52 16.01 23.43 19.21
CA HIS A 52 14.71 22.76 19.12
C HIS A 52 14.76 21.73 17.98
N ILE A 53 14.61 20.46 18.33
CA ILE A 53 14.45 19.36 17.38
C ILE A 53 12.94 19.23 17.10
N PRO A 54 12.48 19.38 15.84
CA PRO A 54 11.13 18.98 15.47
C PRO A 54 11.01 17.46 15.63
N ARG A 55 10.06 17.01 16.45
CA ARG A 55 9.76 15.59 16.64
C ARG A 55 9.03 15.04 15.41
N TYR A 56 9.78 14.48 14.46
CA TYR A 56 9.21 13.63 13.42
C TYR A 56 8.96 12.23 14.00
N HIS A 57 7.70 11.89 14.25
CA HIS A 57 7.29 10.50 14.51
C HIS A 57 6.83 9.87 13.19
N SER A 58 7.76 9.23 12.48
CA SER A 58 7.38 8.06 11.66
C SER A 58 7.18 6.91 12.64
N MET A 59 5.94 6.70 13.09
CA MET A 59 5.63 5.55 13.94
C MET A 59 5.36 4.33 13.05
N VAL A 60 6.37 3.48 12.92
CA VAL A 60 6.14 2.04 12.78
C VAL A 60 5.44 1.60 14.05
N LEU A 61 4.15 1.27 13.95
CA LEU A 61 3.33 0.79 15.07
C LEU A 61 3.93 -0.53 15.58
N THR A 62 4.83 -0.43 16.54
CA THR A 62 5.45 -1.58 17.23
C THR A 62 4.63 -1.82 18.48
N VAL A 63 3.80 -2.88 18.46
CA VAL A 63 3.04 -3.31 19.63
C VAL A 63 4.04 -3.90 20.63
N ALA A 64 4.33 -3.17 21.71
CA ALA A 64 5.10 -3.69 22.83
C ALA A 64 4.16 -4.46 23.76
N THR A 65 4.36 -5.78 23.89
CA THR A 65 3.72 -6.57 24.95
C THR A 65 4.57 -6.50 26.21
N HIS A 66 3.98 -6.06 27.33
CA HIS A 66 4.62 -6.14 28.65
C HIS A 66 4.17 -7.42 29.37
N PRO A 67 5.04 -8.09 30.14
CA PRO A 67 4.66 -9.29 30.89
C PRO A 67 3.88 -8.90 32.17
N PRO A 68 2.85 -9.67 32.57
CA PRO A 68 2.06 -9.35 33.76
C PRO A 68 2.82 -9.69 35.05
N ARG A 69 2.66 -8.83 36.06
CA ARG A 69 3.02 -9.10 37.45
C ARG A 69 1.86 -9.82 38.14
N ASN A 70 2.19 -10.82 38.95
CA ASN A 70 1.26 -11.66 39.71
C ASN A 70 0.44 -10.87 40.75
N GLY A 71 -0.84 -11.22 40.87
CA GLY A 71 -1.60 -11.13 42.13
C GLY A 71 -3.03 -10.60 42.00
N GLU A 72 -4.01 -11.53 42.12
CA GLU A 72 -5.39 -11.36 42.65
C GLU A 72 -6.30 -10.33 41.93
N GLY A 73 -7.41 -10.65 41.27
CA GLY A 73 -8.43 -11.65 41.54
C GLY A 73 -9.79 -10.92 41.57
N LEU A 74 -10.53 -10.98 40.46
CA LEU A 74 -11.97 -10.65 40.35
C LEU A 74 -12.41 -9.17 40.21
N GLU A 75 -11.68 -8.32 39.49
CA GLU A 75 -12.21 -7.05 38.91
C GLU A 75 -11.64 -6.75 37.51
N MET A 76 -11.05 -7.78 36.87
CA MET A 76 -10.15 -7.66 35.72
C MET A 76 -10.78 -8.17 34.41
N GLU A 77 -12.07 -7.94 34.17
CA GLU A 77 -12.75 -8.46 32.96
C GLU A 77 -13.26 -7.39 31.98
N ILE A 78 -13.25 -6.10 32.34
CA ILE A 78 -13.79 -5.03 31.48
C ILE A 78 -12.71 -4.04 31.01
N GLU A 79 -11.73 -3.69 31.86
CA GLU A 79 -10.68 -2.73 31.48
C GLU A 79 -9.66 -3.33 30.49
N ASP A 80 -9.39 -4.64 30.57
CA ASP A 80 -8.39 -5.30 29.71
C ASP A 80 -8.91 -5.51 28.26
N ARG A 81 -10.24 -5.56 28.06
CA ARG A 81 -10.87 -5.64 26.72
C ARG A 81 -10.72 -4.37 25.89
N ASN A 82 -10.50 -3.23 26.53
CA ASN A 82 -10.32 -1.95 25.82
C ASN A 82 -8.87 -1.76 25.31
N ASN A 83 -7.91 -2.61 25.71
CA ASN A 83 -6.51 -2.57 25.26
C ASN A 83 -6.14 -3.67 24.25
N LEU A 84 -7.10 -4.52 23.83
CA LEU A 84 -6.79 -5.76 23.11
C LEU A 84 -6.42 -5.57 21.63
N HIS A 85 -7.07 -4.65 20.90
CA HIS A 85 -6.74 -4.24 19.53
C HIS A 85 -7.61 -3.06 19.07
N GLN A 86 -7.19 -2.36 18.00
CA GLN A 86 -7.97 -1.31 17.35
C GLN A 86 -8.30 -1.69 15.90
N LEU A 87 -9.47 -1.27 15.43
CA LEU A 87 -9.89 -1.39 14.04
C LEU A 87 -9.58 -0.10 13.27
N SER A 88 -8.78 -0.24 12.21
CA SER A 88 -8.61 0.78 11.17
C SER A 88 -9.44 0.41 9.92
N PRO A 89 -9.79 1.36 9.04
CA PRO A 89 -10.45 1.05 7.78
C PRO A 89 -9.69 0.00 6.94
N SER A 90 -8.35 0.10 6.93
CA SER A 90 -7.51 -0.83 6.17
C SER A 90 -7.56 -2.27 6.73
N SER A 91 -7.66 -2.42 8.05
CA SER A 91 -7.79 -3.73 8.70
C SER A 91 -9.19 -4.30 8.53
N TRP A 92 -10.23 -3.44 8.60
CA TRP A 92 -11.60 -3.86 8.37
C TRP A 92 -11.82 -4.33 6.92
N ASN A 93 -11.38 -3.54 5.94
CA ASN A 93 -11.41 -3.95 4.53
C ASN A 93 -10.70 -5.29 4.30
N ARG A 94 -9.55 -5.51 4.96
CA ARG A 94 -8.81 -6.78 4.85
C ARG A 94 -9.58 -7.96 5.47
N PHE A 95 -10.28 -7.73 6.59
CA PHE A 95 -11.11 -8.72 7.26
C PHE A 95 -12.31 -9.11 6.40
N GLU A 96 -13.04 -8.13 5.87
CA GLU A 96 -14.18 -8.34 4.96
C GLU A 96 -13.77 -9.06 3.66
N GLU A 97 -12.60 -8.71 3.11
CA GLU A 97 -12.07 -9.41 1.94
C GLU A 97 -11.77 -10.88 2.25
N CYS A 98 -11.12 -11.16 3.37
CA CYS A 98 -10.85 -12.52 3.85
C CYS A 98 -10.38 -12.52 5.31
N PRO A 99 -11.13 -13.12 6.26
CA PRO A 99 -10.73 -13.16 7.67
C PRO A 99 -9.36 -13.80 7.88
N ARG A 100 -9.05 -14.89 7.16
CA ARG A 100 -7.71 -15.51 7.18
C ARG A 100 -6.60 -14.57 6.69
N LYS A 101 -6.86 -13.74 5.68
CA LYS A 101 -5.90 -12.74 5.18
C LYS A 101 -5.63 -11.67 6.25
N TYR A 102 -6.66 -11.23 6.96
CA TYR A 102 -6.50 -10.35 8.11
C TYR A 102 -5.67 -11.04 9.21
N TRP A 103 -6.04 -12.26 9.61
CA TRP A 103 -5.31 -13.01 10.62
C TRP A 103 -3.82 -13.18 10.29
N LEU A 104 -3.48 -13.55 9.04
CA LEU A 104 -2.10 -13.68 8.57
C LEU A 104 -1.33 -12.35 8.64
N SER A 105 -2.00 -11.22 8.37
CA SER A 105 -1.38 -9.89 8.44
C SER A 105 -0.95 -9.47 9.86
N ARG A 106 -1.43 -10.17 10.89
CA ARG A 106 -1.11 -9.97 12.30
C ARG A 106 -0.01 -10.90 12.81
N GLN A 107 0.49 -11.82 11.99
CA GLN A 107 1.48 -12.84 12.39
C GLN A 107 2.94 -12.38 12.30
N GLY A 108 3.19 -11.08 12.11
CA GLY A 108 4.56 -10.55 11.95
C GLY A 108 5.26 -11.01 10.67
N LEU A 109 4.51 -11.54 9.69
CA LEU A 109 5.06 -12.03 8.44
C LEU A 109 5.63 -10.88 7.59
N PRO A 110 6.70 -11.13 6.81
CA PRO A 110 7.36 -10.08 6.03
C PRO A 110 6.38 -9.52 5.00
N ARG A 111 6.14 -8.20 5.00
CA ARG A 111 5.24 -7.53 4.03
C ARG A 111 5.91 -7.29 2.70
N LYS A 112 5.10 -7.21 1.64
CA LYS A 112 5.56 -6.86 0.29
C LYS A 112 5.44 -5.35 0.05
N ALA A 113 6.54 -4.69 -0.27
CA ALA A 113 6.51 -3.32 -0.75
C ALA A 113 5.84 -3.23 -2.14
N SER A 114 5.12 -2.13 -2.37
CA SER A 114 4.31 -1.92 -3.57
C SER A 114 4.60 -0.56 -4.17
N MET A 115 5.02 -0.54 -5.44
CA MET A 115 5.31 0.73 -6.15
C MET A 115 4.09 1.67 -6.17
N PRO A 116 2.86 1.22 -6.50
CA PRO A 116 1.68 2.08 -6.38
C PRO A 116 1.43 2.62 -4.98
N ALA A 117 1.68 1.82 -3.93
CA ALA A 117 1.47 2.25 -2.56
C ALA A 117 2.49 3.34 -2.16
N SER A 118 3.79 3.11 -2.40
CA SER A 118 4.83 4.11 -2.11
C SER A 118 4.66 5.40 -2.90
N MET A 119 4.27 5.32 -4.17
CA MET A 119 3.92 6.50 -4.97
C MET A 119 2.72 7.24 -4.38
N GLY A 120 1.69 6.51 -3.93
CA GLY A 120 0.53 7.08 -3.24
C GLY A 120 0.95 7.82 -1.97
N THR A 121 1.72 7.18 -1.10
CA THR A 121 2.22 7.79 0.14
C THR A 121 3.06 9.04 -0.13
N ALA A 122 3.95 9.02 -1.11
CA ALA A 122 4.73 10.21 -1.49
C ALA A 122 3.81 11.38 -1.90
N ILE A 123 2.74 11.11 -2.67
CA ILE A 123 1.77 12.14 -3.06
C ILE A 123 1.00 12.69 -1.84
N HIS A 124 0.51 11.83 -0.94
CA HIS A 124 -0.23 12.25 0.25
C HIS A 124 0.63 13.15 1.15
N ASN A 125 1.83 12.67 1.50
CA ASN A 125 2.76 13.43 2.35
C ASN A 125 3.19 14.76 1.69
N SER A 126 3.27 14.81 0.35
CA SER A 126 3.59 16.07 -0.35
C SER A 126 2.43 17.06 -0.35
N LEU A 127 1.19 16.57 -0.42
CA LEU A 127 0.02 17.42 -0.27
C LEU A 127 -0.07 17.95 1.17
N GLU A 128 0.20 17.10 2.16
CA GLU A 128 0.30 17.50 3.58
C GLU A 128 1.36 18.58 3.78
N ASP A 129 2.58 18.38 3.25
CA ASP A 129 3.67 19.37 3.32
C ASP A 129 3.22 20.74 2.76
N LEU A 130 2.48 20.75 1.64
CA LEU A 130 1.97 21.98 1.00
C LEU A 130 0.80 22.63 1.76
N CYS A 131 -0.03 21.84 2.45
CA CYS A 131 -1.06 22.37 3.34
C CYS A 131 -0.47 22.97 4.63
N ASN A 132 0.77 22.61 4.98
CA ASN A 132 1.47 23.08 6.18
C ASN A 132 2.66 24.00 5.87
N VAL A 133 2.75 24.51 4.63
CA VAL A 133 3.84 25.38 4.20
C VAL A 133 3.83 26.71 4.97
N ASP A 134 5.00 27.14 5.45
CA ASP A 134 5.15 28.48 6.04
C ASP A 134 5.27 29.53 4.93
N LEU A 135 4.26 30.41 4.85
CA LEU A 135 4.21 31.51 3.90
C LEU A 135 4.58 32.86 4.54
N SER A 136 5.15 32.85 5.75
CA SER A 136 5.60 34.05 6.43
C SER A 136 6.76 34.68 5.64
N GLY A 137 6.55 35.93 5.20
CA GLY A 137 7.53 36.67 4.39
C GLY A 137 7.32 36.64 2.87
N MET A 138 6.36 35.87 2.36
CA MET A 138 6.03 35.87 0.92
C MET A 138 4.95 36.90 0.58
N GLY A 139 5.11 37.58 -0.57
CA GLY A 139 4.18 38.61 -1.03
C GLY A 139 2.87 38.00 -1.55
N ALA A 140 1.71 38.57 -1.21
CA ALA A 140 0.41 38.00 -1.57
C ALA A 140 0.20 37.82 -3.09
N GLU A 141 0.83 38.66 -3.91
CA GLU A 141 0.74 38.63 -5.37
C GLU A 141 1.84 37.77 -6.04
N GLU A 142 2.71 37.13 -5.28
CA GLU A 142 3.78 36.29 -5.81
C GLU A 142 3.19 35.02 -6.44
N GLU A 143 3.43 34.82 -7.75
CA GLU A 143 3.00 33.67 -8.56
C GLU A 143 4.18 32.73 -8.89
N ASN A 144 3.93 31.65 -9.64
CA ASN A 144 4.90 30.64 -10.10
C ASN A 144 5.62 29.82 -9.01
N TRP A 145 5.31 30.06 -7.73
CA TRP A 145 5.92 29.36 -6.60
C TRP A 145 5.35 27.94 -6.37
N LEU A 146 4.05 27.73 -6.65
CA LEU A 146 3.38 26.47 -6.31
C LEU A 146 3.92 25.25 -7.10
N PRO A 147 4.15 25.31 -8.43
CA PRO A 147 4.69 24.17 -9.17
C PRO A 147 6.10 23.76 -8.73
N SER A 148 6.97 24.73 -8.39
CA SER A 148 8.31 24.43 -7.89
C SER A 148 8.25 23.84 -6.48
N SER A 149 7.46 24.44 -5.59
CA SER A 149 7.29 23.95 -4.21
C SER A 149 6.69 22.54 -4.17
N ALA A 150 5.71 22.26 -5.03
CA ALA A 150 5.12 20.93 -5.16
C ALA A 150 6.11 19.89 -5.67
N ARG A 151 6.97 20.27 -6.63
CA ARG A 151 8.05 19.38 -7.08
C ARG A 151 9.05 19.10 -5.97
N GLU A 152 9.49 20.13 -5.25
CA GLU A 152 10.45 19.97 -4.14
C GLU A 152 9.91 19.09 -3.02
N ALA A 153 8.65 19.32 -2.60
CA ALA A 153 7.96 18.47 -1.63
C ALA A 153 7.89 17.01 -2.10
N LEU A 154 7.56 16.80 -3.38
CA LEU A 154 7.51 15.45 -3.95
C LEU A 154 8.89 14.80 -4.06
N GLU A 155 9.93 15.52 -4.48
CA GLU A 155 11.30 14.99 -4.57
C GLU A 155 11.78 14.49 -3.19
N LYS A 156 11.56 15.30 -2.15
CA LYS A 156 11.84 14.94 -0.76
C LYS A 156 11.10 13.66 -0.35
N ASN A 157 9.77 13.64 -0.49
CA ASN A 157 8.95 12.50 -0.05
C ASN A 157 9.17 11.24 -0.91
N TRP A 158 9.51 11.40 -2.19
CA TRP A 158 9.85 10.31 -3.09
C TRP A 158 11.13 9.59 -2.68
N GLU A 159 12.18 10.34 -2.29
CA GLU A 159 13.43 9.72 -1.83
C GLU A 159 13.27 9.06 -0.44
N ILE A 160 12.47 9.63 0.46
CA ILE A 160 12.10 8.98 1.74
C ILE A 160 11.40 7.64 1.47
N GLU A 161 10.37 7.65 0.62
CA GLU A 161 9.62 6.44 0.27
C GLU A 161 10.48 5.40 -0.47
N LYS A 162 11.40 5.85 -1.33
CA LYS A 162 12.35 4.98 -2.01
C LYS A 162 13.28 4.28 -1.03
N GLU A 163 13.79 4.98 -0.01
CA GLU A 163 14.63 4.37 1.02
C GLU A 163 13.86 3.28 1.77
N LEU A 164 12.64 3.59 2.25
CA LEU A 164 11.77 2.63 2.94
C LEU A 164 11.43 1.42 2.06
N PHE A 165 11.10 1.67 0.79
CA PHE A 165 10.84 0.65 -0.20
C PHE A 165 12.06 -0.26 -0.38
N LEU A 166 13.26 0.31 -0.55
CA LEU A 166 14.51 -0.43 -0.76
C LEU A 166 14.97 -1.18 0.50
N ASN A 167 14.59 -0.75 1.70
CA ASN A 167 14.87 -1.47 2.94
C ASN A 167 13.91 -2.65 3.16
N THR A 168 12.76 -2.69 2.49
CA THR A 168 11.81 -3.80 2.61
C THR A 168 12.32 -5.08 1.92
N GLN A 169 12.36 -6.20 2.63
CA GLN A 169 12.92 -7.47 2.12
C GLN A 169 12.18 -7.98 0.86
N ARG A 170 10.84 -8.02 0.92
CA ARG A 170 9.99 -8.41 -0.20
C ARG A 170 9.61 -7.15 -0.98
N ARG A 171 10.30 -6.89 -2.09
CA ARG A 171 10.02 -5.73 -2.94
C ARG A 171 10.32 -6.04 -4.41
N PRO A 172 9.59 -5.44 -5.35
CA PRO A 172 10.00 -5.42 -6.74
C PRO A 172 11.10 -4.37 -6.98
N ARG A 173 11.42 -4.10 -8.25
CA ARG A 173 12.29 -2.99 -8.65
C ARG A 173 11.62 -1.65 -8.35
N TRP A 174 12.40 -0.69 -7.83
CA TRP A 174 11.98 0.71 -7.79
C TRP A 174 11.89 1.27 -9.21
N LYS A 175 10.80 1.95 -9.53
CA LYS A 175 10.57 2.52 -10.87
C LYS A 175 10.69 4.03 -10.82
N SER A 176 11.92 4.54 -10.94
CA SER A 176 12.19 5.99 -10.96
C SER A 176 11.45 6.70 -12.10
N GLU A 177 11.19 6.00 -13.20
CA GLU A 177 10.41 6.48 -14.33
C GLU A 177 8.96 6.86 -13.99
N LEU A 178 8.44 6.46 -12.81
CA LEU A 178 7.11 6.84 -12.34
C LEU A 178 7.05 8.21 -11.64
N PHE A 179 8.18 8.88 -11.41
CA PHE A 179 8.21 10.19 -10.77
C PHE A 179 7.33 11.24 -11.49
N PRO A 180 7.38 11.39 -12.84
CA PRO A 180 6.49 12.32 -13.54
C PRO A 180 5.01 12.04 -13.29
N LYS A 181 4.62 10.76 -13.29
CA LYS A 181 3.25 10.34 -12.97
C LYS A 181 2.86 10.68 -11.53
N ALA A 182 3.80 10.57 -10.59
CA ALA A 182 3.57 10.97 -9.21
C ALA A 182 3.33 12.49 -9.10
N LEU A 183 4.11 13.28 -9.85
CA LEU A 183 3.96 14.73 -9.93
C LEU A 183 2.62 15.15 -10.54
N ASP A 184 2.20 14.49 -11.62
CA ASP A 184 0.86 14.68 -12.21
C ASP A 184 -0.24 14.36 -11.19
N GLY A 185 -0.06 13.30 -10.41
CA GLY A 185 -0.94 12.95 -9.30
C GLY A 185 -1.01 14.04 -8.24
N LEU A 186 0.12 14.60 -7.80
CA LEU A 186 0.13 15.72 -6.85
C LEU A 186 -0.57 16.95 -7.42
N PHE A 187 -0.28 17.33 -8.67
CA PHE A 187 -0.96 18.43 -9.35
C PHE A 187 -2.47 18.21 -9.47
N GLY A 188 -2.90 16.98 -9.73
CA GLY A 188 -4.30 16.60 -9.71
C GLY A 188 -4.96 16.87 -8.36
N SER A 189 -4.32 16.48 -7.26
CA SER A 189 -4.81 16.73 -5.90
C SER A 189 -4.93 18.23 -5.59
N LEU A 190 -3.89 19.01 -5.94
CA LEU A 190 -3.89 20.47 -5.75
C LEU A 190 -5.02 21.15 -6.53
N ARG A 191 -5.31 20.70 -7.75
CA ARG A 191 -6.42 21.24 -8.56
C ARG A 191 -7.78 20.92 -7.94
N VAL A 192 -7.96 19.74 -7.33
CA VAL A 192 -9.20 19.44 -6.59
C VAL A 192 -9.35 20.38 -5.39
N LEU A 193 -8.27 20.59 -4.62
CA LEU A 193 -8.28 21.48 -3.46
C LEU A 193 -8.56 22.95 -3.84
N LEU A 194 -7.94 23.46 -4.90
CA LEU A 194 -8.22 24.79 -5.47
C LEU A 194 -9.70 24.92 -5.88
N ARG A 195 -10.28 23.89 -6.49
CA ARG A 195 -11.70 23.89 -6.86
C ARG A 195 -12.60 24.00 -5.64
N LYS A 196 -12.27 23.29 -4.55
CA LYS A 196 -13.00 23.38 -3.27
C LYS A 196 -12.87 24.76 -2.60
N ALA A 197 -11.74 25.43 -2.80
CA ALA A 197 -11.55 26.83 -2.40
C ALA A 197 -12.18 27.85 -3.36
N GLN A 198 -12.96 27.40 -4.36
CA GLN A 198 -13.61 28.24 -5.38
C GLN A 198 -12.62 29.01 -6.29
N LEU A 199 -11.44 28.41 -6.55
CA LEU A 199 -10.35 28.96 -7.36
C LEU A 199 -10.08 28.15 -8.65
N ALA A 200 -11.09 27.40 -9.12
CA ALA A 200 -10.97 26.32 -10.10
C ALA A 200 -10.36 26.69 -11.47
N GLU A 201 -10.40 27.97 -11.86
CA GLU A 201 -9.90 28.44 -13.17
C GLU A 201 -8.43 28.85 -13.15
N THR A 202 -7.76 28.76 -12.00
CA THR A 202 -6.37 29.22 -11.85
C THR A 202 -5.42 28.11 -12.27
N ASP A 203 -4.58 28.36 -13.29
CA ASP A 203 -3.45 27.47 -13.55
C ASP A 203 -2.50 27.47 -12.35
N LEU A 204 -1.88 26.33 -12.03
CA LEU A 204 -1.01 26.20 -10.85
C LEU A 204 0.15 27.21 -10.88
N SER A 205 0.62 27.59 -12.07
CA SER A 205 1.64 28.64 -12.27
C SER A 205 1.17 30.03 -11.86
N ARG A 206 -0.14 30.30 -11.92
CA ARG A 206 -0.76 31.60 -11.62
C ARG A 206 -1.39 31.66 -10.23
N VAL A 207 -1.27 30.59 -9.44
CA VAL A 207 -1.74 30.58 -8.05
C VAL A 207 -0.81 31.47 -7.24
N SER A 208 -1.29 32.66 -6.91
CA SER A 208 -0.55 33.55 -6.02
C SER A 208 -0.56 33.05 -4.56
N ILE A 209 0.34 33.58 -3.74
CA ILE A 209 0.37 33.30 -2.29
C ILE A 209 -0.95 33.66 -1.61
N GLY A 210 -1.60 34.75 -2.04
CA GLY A 210 -2.93 35.15 -1.55
C GLY A 210 -4.01 34.14 -1.90
N HIS A 211 -3.95 33.53 -3.09
CA HIS A 211 -4.84 32.43 -3.46
C HIS A 211 -4.65 31.21 -2.57
N TRP A 212 -3.41 30.83 -2.28
CA TRP A 212 -3.15 29.67 -1.42
C TRP A 212 -3.51 29.92 0.04
N LYS A 213 -3.35 31.14 0.56
CA LYS A 213 -3.88 31.50 1.89
C LYS A 213 -5.39 31.25 2.00
N LYS A 214 -6.17 31.57 0.95
CA LYS A 214 -7.61 31.21 0.89
C LYS A 214 -7.85 29.70 0.85
N VAL A 215 -6.97 28.94 0.18
CA VAL A 215 -7.02 27.47 0.25
C VAL A 215 -6.79 27.00 1.68
N LEU A 216 -5.79 27.54 2.38
CA LEU A 216 -5.49 27.14 3.76
C LEU A 216 -6.60 27.54 4.74
N GLU A 217 -7.31 28.64 4.50
CA GLU A 217 -8.47 29.06 5.31
C GLU A 217 -9.60 28.03 5.32
N ILE A 218 -9.77 27.24 4.25
CA ILE A 218 -10.78 26.17 4.22
C ILE A 218 -10.27 24.86 4.81
N VAL A 219 -8.96 24.70 5.03
CA VAL A 219 -8.40 23.47 5.62
C VAL A 219 -8.54 23.53 7.14
N ILE A 220 -9.35 22.63 7.69
CA ILE A 220 -9.56 22.51 9.14
C ILE A 220 -8.47 21.63 9.74
N GLU A 221 -8.23 20.46 9.15
CA GLU A 221 -7.19 19.52 9.59
C GLU A 221 -6.57 18.77 8.41
N THR A 222 -5.30 18.41 8.56
CA THR A 222 -4.57 17.51 7.65
C THR A 222 -3.98 16.35 8.46
N GLU A 223 -4.04 15.14 7.89
CA GLU A 223 -3.41 13.93 8.46
C GLU A 223 -3.76 13.62 9.93
N SER A 224 -4.96 14.05 10.36
CA SER A 224 -5.38 13.94 11.76
C SER A 224 -5.84 12.53 12.13
N THR A 225 -5.54 12.12 13.36
CA THR A 225 -5.97 10.83 13.88
C THR A 225 -7.35 10.95 14.51
N LEU A 226 -8.29 10.17 14.01
CA LEU A 226 -9.60 9.96 14.59
C LEU A 226 -9.59 8.70 15.46
N VAL A 227 -10.20 8.79 16.63
CA VAL A 227 -10.43 7.66 17.53
C VAL A 227 -11.88 7.75 18.03
N SER A 228 -12.63 6.66 18.02
CA SER A 228 -13.99 6.63 18.56
C SER A 228 -13.99 6.84 20.08
N GLU A 229 -15.13 7.25 20.64
CA GLU A 229 -15.27 7.47 22.10
C GLU A 229 -14.86 6.25 22.93
N CYS A 230 -15.15 5.04 22.43
CA CYS A 230 -14.80 3.79 23.10
C CYS A 230 -13.34 3.34 22.87
N GLY A 231 -12.54 4.08 22.08
CA GLY A 231 -11.13 3.78 21.80
C GLY A 231 -10.87 2.63 20.81
N ARG A 232 -11.91 1.91 20.38
CA ARG A 232 -11.78 0.67 19.58
C ARG A 232 -11.63 0.92 18.08
N LEU A 233 -12.19 2.01 17.57
CA LEU A 233 -12.14 2.37 16.15
C LEU A 233 -11.16 3.52 15.97
N MET A 234 -10.33 3.46 14.93
CA MET A 234 -9.38 4.52 14.61
C MET A 234 -9.30 4.79 13.11
N GLY A 235 -8.86 5.97 12.74
CA GLY A 235 -8.64 6.38 11.36
C GLY A 235 -7.60 7.49 11.25
N ARG A 236 -6.96 7.60 10.08
CA ARG A 236 -6.16 8.78 9.72
C ARG A 236 -6.86 9.47 8.57
N LEU A 237 -7.35 10.68 8.83
CA LEU A 237 -7.96 11.55 7.82
C LEU A 237 -6.87 12.12 6.94
N ASP A 238 -7.00 12.07 5.62
CA ASP A 238 -6.08 12.82 4.76
C ASP A 238 -6.36 14.33 4.92
N LEU A 239 -7.64 14.72 4.76
CA LEU A 239 -8.08 16.12 4.84
C LEU A 239 -9.46 16.25 5.50
N LEU A 240 -9.62 17.28 6.33
CA LEU A 240 -10.90 17.82 6.75
C LEU A 240 -10.97 19.29 6.31
N ILE A 241 -11.95 19.63 5.49
CA ILE A 241 -12.11 21.01 4.99
C ILE A 241 -13.50 21.56 5.30
N SER A 242 -13.61 22.88 5.45
CA SER A 242 -14.87 23.60 5.44
C SER A 242 -15.32 23.83 4.00
N ASN A 243 -16.62 23.81 3.77
CA ASN A 243 -17.25 24.15 2.52
C ASN A 243 -18.47 25.04 2.79
N SER A 244 -18.44 26.24 2.22
CA SER A 244 -19.48 27.27 2.37
C SER A 244 -20.31 27.48 1.10
N GLU A 245 -20.24 26.56 0.15
CA GLU A 245 -21.08 26.60 -1.05
C GLU A 245 -22.58 26.68 -0.68
N GLY A 246 -23.28 27.65 -1.27
CA GLY A 246 -24.72 27.85 -1.05
C GLY A 246 -25.11 28.56 0.26
N GLY A 247 -24.14 29.10 1.01
CA GLY A 247 -24.39 29.94 2.20
C GLY A 247 -24.63 29.18 3.50
N SER A 248 -24.63 27.84 3.46
CA SER A 248 -24.60 26.99 4.65
C SER A 248 -23.21 26.41 4.85
N GLU A 249 -22.64 26.56 6.03
CA GLU A 249 -21.39 25.90 6.40
C GLU A 249 -21.60 24.37 6.46
N SER A 250 -20.70 23.65 5.81
CA SER A 250 -20.61 22.19 5.83
C SER A 250 -19.15 21.78 5.94
N TRP A 251 -18.89 20.56 6.40
CA TRP A 251 -17.56 19.98 6.44
C TRP A 251 -17.45 18.82 5.45
N ILE A 252 -16.26 18.65 4.88
CA ILE A 252 -15.94 17.53 4.00
C ILE A 252 -14.78 16.76 4.60
N VAL A 253 -15.05 15.51 4.95
CA VAL A 253 -14.03 14.47 5.16
C VAL A 253 -13.57 14.01 3.79
N ALA A 254 -12.33 14.32 3.43
CA ALA A 254 -11.76 13.95 2.16
C ALA A 254 -10.68 12.88 2.34
N ASP A 255 -10.75 11.85 1.50
CA ASP A 255 -9.71 10.82 1.37
C ASP A 255 -9.19 10.85 -0.06
N LEU A 256 -7.89 11.05 -0.18
CA LEU A 256 -7.18 11.17 -1.44
C LEU A 256 -6.91 9.77 -1.99
N LYS A 257 -7.22 9.59 -3.28
CA LYS A 257 -7.02 8.34 -4.02
C LYS A 257 -6.14 8.60 -5.23
N THR A 258 -5.01 7.89 -5.28
CA THR A 258 -4.06 7.88 -6.41
C THR A 258 -4.30 6.72 -7.39
N GLY A 259 -5.27 5.85 -7.06
CA GLY A 259 -5.69 4.71 -7.86
C GLY A 259 -6.65 5.07 -9.01
N LYS A 260 -7.20 4.03 -9.66
CA LYS A 260 -8.18 4.21 -10.73
C LYS A 260 -9.49 4.77 -10.16
N PRO A 261 -10.07 5.81 -10.78
CA PRO A 261 -11.41 6.29 -10.45
C PRO A 261 -12.48 5.20 -10.65
N PRO A 262 -13.56 5.20 -9.86
CA PRO A 262 -14.68 4.30 -10.09
C PRO A 262 -15.37 4.64 -11.42
N ARG A 263 -15.92 3.63 -12.09
CA ARG A 263 -16.73 3.79 -13.32
C ARG A 263 -18.22 4.04 -13.02
N GLY A 264 -18.59 4.09 -11.74
CA GLY A 264 -19.95 4.21 -11.24
C GLY A 264 -19.90 4.51 -9.74
N GLU A 265 -20.58 3.69 -8.94
CA GLU A 265 -20.54 3.82 -7.48
C GLU A 265 -19.13 3.60 -6.91
N LEU A 266 -18.87 4.22 -5.76
CA LEU A 266 -17.65 3.99 -4.99
C LEU A 266 -17.51 2.50 -4.67
N ASN A 267 -16.30 1.98 -4.79
CA ASN A 267 -16.00 0.63 -4.30
C ASN A 267 -16.30 0.58 -2.79
N GLU A 268 -16.88 -0.54 -2.35
CA GLU A 268 -17.31 -0.73 -0.97
C GLU A 268 -16.20 -0.48 0.06
N ASN A 269 -14.95 -0.85 -0.24
CA ASN A 269 -13.82 -0.59 0.64
C ASN A 269 -13.55 0.90 0.85
N VAL A 270 -13.72 1.71 -0.21
CA VAL A 270 -13.54 3.16 -0.15
C VAL A 270 -14.73 3.81 0.52
N ARG A 271 -15.96 3.35 0.21
CA ARG A 271 -17.19 3.81 0.84
C ARG A 271 -17.14 3.59 2.35
N ARG A 272 -16.81 2.37 2.79
CA ARG A 272 -16.66 2.00 4.21
C ARG A 272 -15.63 2.87 4.92
N GLN A 273 -14.46 3.09 4.32
CA GLN A 273 -13.44 3.96 4.88
C GLN A 273 -13.94 5.39 5.10
N LEU A 274 -14.55 5.99 4.07
CA LEU A 274 -15.07 7.36 4.11
C LEU A 274 -16.19 7.53 5.14
N LEU A 275 -17.12 6.59 5.19
CA LEU A 275 -18.22 6.62 6.15
C LEU A 275 -17.72 6.44 7.60
N LEU A 276 -16.73 5.55 7.82
CA LEU A 276 -16.13 5.37 9.15
C LEU A 276 -15.49 6.67 9.66
N TYR A 277 -14.73 7.36 8.81
CA TYR A 277 -14.15 8.66 9.14
C TYR A 277 -15.20 9.72 9.46
N ARG A 278 -16.23 9.83 8.61
CA ARG A 278 -17.36 10.74 8.84
C ARG A 278 -18.01 10.47 10.19
N ASP A 279 -18.29 9.22 10.51
CA ASP A 279 -19.09 8.88 11.68
C ASP A 279 -18.29 9.01 12.98
N ILE A 280 -16.99 8.66 12.99
CA ILE A 280 -16.11 8.94 14.14
C ILE A 280 -15.98 10.46 14.34
N LEU A 281 -15.82 11.24 13.26
CA LEU A 281 -15.77 12.70 13.37
C LEU A 281 -17.04 13.27 13.98
N LYS A 282 -18.22 12.79 13.54
CA LYS A 282 -19.51 13.22 14.07
C LYS A 282 -19.68 12.87 15.54
N GLN A 283 -19.28 11.65 15.93
CA GLN A 283 -19.28 11.21 17.32
C GLN A 283 -18.41 12.15 18.19
N ASN A 284 -17.20 12.46 17.73
CA ASN A 284 -16.24 13.27 18.49
C ASN A 284 -16.59 14.78 18.52
N ARG A 285 -17.51 15.25 17.68
CA ARG A 285 -17.85 16.68 17.52
C ARG A 285 -19.37 16.89 17.44
N PRO A 286 -20.11 16.81 18.55
CA PRO A 286 -21.58 16.83 18.52
C PRO A 286 -22.21 18.09 17.91
N ASN A 287 -21.48 19.20 17.87
CA ASN A 287 -21.93 20.47 17.26
C ASN A 287 -21.39 20.66 15.83
N HIS A 288 -21.06 19.58 15.12
CA HIS A 288 -20.60 19.65 13.74
C HIS A 288 -21.69 20.23 12.81
N PRO A 289 -21.33 21.00 11.77
CA PRO A 289 -22.25 21.32 10.68
C PRO A 289 -22.55 20.05 9.85
N THR A 290 -23.28 20.16 8.74
CA THR A 290 -23.47 19.01 7.85
C THR A 290 -22.12 18.45 7.40
N VAL A 291 -21.87 17.16 7.63
CA VAL A 291 -20.61 16.49 7.24
C VAL A 291 -20.84 15.58 6.03
N HIS A 292 -20.08 15.81 4.97
CA HIS A 292 -19.98 14.96 3.79
C HIS A 292 -18.66 14.16 3.81
N ALA A 293 -18.64 13.05 3.09
CA ALA A 293 -17.43 12.25 2.92
C ALA A 293 -17.17 12.03 1.42
N GLU A 294 -15.95 12.30 0.98
CA GLU A 294 -15.60 12.34 -0.44
C GLU A 294 -14.27 11.63 -0.73
N GLY A 295 -14.28 10.76 -1.75
CA GLY A 295 -13.07 10.21 -2.34
C GLY A 295 -12.59 11.08 -3.48
N TRP A 296 -11.38 11.63 -3.36
CA TRP A 296 -10.78 12.54 -4.33
C TRP A 296 -9.77 11.80 -5.20
N TYR A 297 -10.05 11.63 -6.49
CA TYR A 297 -9.18 10.86 -7.38
C TYR A 297 -8.27 11.79 -8.16
N SER A 298 -7.00 11.82 -7.80
CA SER A 298 -6.04 12.77 -8.37
C SER A 298 -5.79 12.56 -9.86
N ALA A 299 -5.81 11.31 -10.32
CA ALA A 299 -5.49 10.94 -11.70
C ALA A 299 -6.41 11.60 -12.75
N ASN A 300 -7.68 11.84 -12.43
CA ASN A 300 -8.64 12.51 -13.32
C ASN A 300 -9.38 13.67 -12.64
N GLN A 301 -8.97 14.04 -11.43
CA GLN A 301 -9.55 15.14 -10.65
C GLN A 301 -11.06 14.98 -10.39
N SER A 302 -11.55 13.74 -10.34
CA SER A 302 -12.95 13.44 -10.03
C SER A 302 -13.16 13.29 -8.52
N VAL A 303 -14.33 13.71 -8.07
CA VAL A 303 -14.76 13.67 -6.67
C VAL A 303 -16.00 12.80 -6.58
N HIS A 304 -15.99 11.85 -5.65
CA HIS A 304 -17.08 10.90 -5.48
C HIS A 304 -17.53 10.91 -4.03
N GLN A 305 -18.80 11.22 -3.80
CA GLN A 305 -19.36 11.31 -2.46
C GLN A 305 -19.77 9.91 -1.96
N ALA A 306 -19.35 9.56 -0.75
CA ALA A 306 -19.87 8.40 -0.04
C ALA A 306 -21.20 8.76 0.64
N LYS A 307 -22.25 8.00 0.32
CA LYS A 307 -23.58 8.11 0.91
C LYS A 307 -23.92 6.83 1.66
N GLY A 308 -24.75 6.95 2.68
CA GLY A 308 -25.22 5.83 3.50
C GLY A 308 -25.48 6.23 4.95
N PRO A 309 -26.16 5.35 5.71
CA PRO A 309 -26.36 5.51 7.14
C PRO A 309 -25.03 5.52 7.92
N PRO A 310 -25.05 5.84 9.23
CA PRO A 310 -23.90 5.64 10.09
C PRO A 310 -23.48 4.16 10.14
N ILE A 311 -22.17 3.88 10.17
CA ILE A 311 -21.63 2.51 10.12
C ILE A 311 -20.84 2.09 11.37
N LEU A 312 -20.94 2.85 12.46
CA LEU A 312 -20.15 2.57 13.68
C LEU A 312 -20.53 1.23 14.34
N GLU A 313 -21.81 0.84 14.29
CA GLU A 313 -22.26 -0.46 14.82
C GLU A 313 -21.66 -1.62 14.02
N GLU A 314 -21.76 -1.59 12.68
CA GLU A 314 -21.12 -2.56 11.78
C GLU A 314 -19.60 -2.63 12.01
N ALA A 315 -18.96 -1.48 12.25
CA ALA A 315 -17.54 -1.41 12.55
C ALA A 315 -17.19 -2.10 13.89
N LEU A 316 -18.05 -1.97 14.90
CA LEU A 316 -17.86 -2.63 16.19
C LEU A 316 -18.08 -4.14 16.08
N GLU A 317 -19.06 -4.60 15.32
CA GLU A 317 -19.26 -6.04 15.03
C GLU A 317 -18.03 -6.64 14.34
N ALA A 318 -17.47 -5.94 13.34
CA ALA A 318 -16.24 -6.37 12.70
C ALA A 318 -15.04 -6.35 13.66
N TRP A 319 -14.94 -5.33 14.52
CA TRP A 319 -13.90 -5.27 15.55
C TRP A 319 -13.96 -6.49 16.49
N GLU A 320 -15.15 -6.95 16.88
CA GLU A 320 -15.33 -8.17 17.68
C GLU A 320 -14.88 -9.43 16.91
N GLY A 321 -15.25 -9.54 15.63
CA GLY A 321 -14.80 -10.63 14.76
C GLY A 321 -13.30 -10.65 14.47
N MET A 322 -12.62 -9.53 14.68
CA MET A 322 -11.18 -9.34 14.46
C MET A 322 -10.31 -9.62 15.69
N MET A 323 -10.91 -10.11 16.79
CA MET A 323 -10.19 -10.49 18.01
C MET A 323 -9.00 -11.42 17.70
N PRO A 324 -7.84 -11.22 18.35
CA PRO A 324 -6.70 -12.14 18.20
C PRO A 324 -7.08 -13.57 18.60
N THR A 325 -6.81 -14.52 17.69
CA THR A 325 -7.06 -15.95 17.91
C THR A 325 -5.79 -16.77 17.72
N LYS A 326 -5.64 -17.84 18.51
CA LYS A 326 -4.58 -18.85 18.30
C LYS A 326 -4.77 -19.56 16.97
N GLU A 327 -5.98 -20.01 16.69
CA GLU A 327 -6.33 -20.69 15.45
C GLU A 327 -6.63 -19.67 14.33
N PRO A 328 -6.28 -19.96 13.07
CA PRO A 328 -6.59 -19.09 11.95
C PRO A 328 -8.09 -18.85 11.80
N LEU A 329 -8.46 -17.61 11.47
CA LEU A 329 -9.83 -17.29 11.07
C LEU A 329 -10.22 -17.99 9.76
N GLU A 330 -11.52 -18.25 9.60
CA GLU A 330 -12.05 -18.97 8.44
C GLU A 330 -11.72 -18.27 7.11
N PRO A 331 -11.16 -19.00 6.13
CA PRO A 331 -10.81 -18.43 4.83
C PRO A 331 -12.02 -18.34 3.90
N THR A 332 -12.09 -17.24 3.15
CA THR A 332 -13.04 -17.04 2.05
C THR A 332 -12.28 -16.89 0.72
N PRO A 333 -11.67 -17.98 0.20
CA PRO A 333 -10.90 -17.90 -1.04
C PRO A 333 -11.79 -17.50 -2.21
N SER A 334 -11.42 -16.44 -2.92
CA SER A 334 -12.09 -15.96 -4.12
C SER A 334 -11.06 -15.32 -5.05
N GLU A 335 -11.40 -15.10 -6.32
CA GLU A 335 -10.49 -14.39 -7.24
C GLU A 335 -10.13 -13.01 -6.68
N THR A 336 -11.11 -12.28 -6.14
CA THR A 336 -10.92 -10.95 -5.53
C THR A 336 -9.99 -11.02 -4.31
N SER A 337 -10.21 -11.97 -3.40
CA SER A 337 -9.47 -12.06 -2.15
C SER A 337 -8.05 -12.60 -2.35
N CYS A 338 -7.88 -13.56 -3.26
CA CYS A 338 -6.62 -14.28 -3.45
C CYS A 338 -5.70 -13.60 -4.49
N SER A 339 -6.19 -12.98 -5.56
CA SER A 339 -5.34 -12.52 -6.69
C SER A 339 -4.16 -11.65 -6.25
N PHE A 340 -4.37 -10.74 -5.29
CA PHE A 340 -3.33 -9.84 -4.76
C PHE A 340 -3.00 -10.13 -3.28
N CYS A 341 -3.30 -11.32 -2.78
CA CYS A 341 -2.96 -11.70 -1.42
C CYS A 341 -1.45 -11.93 -1.28
N GLU A 342 -0.77 -11.10 -0.50
CA GLU A 342 0.66 -11.21 -0.22
C GLU A 342 1.02 -12.36 0.73
N TRP A 343 0.02 -13.05 1.31
CA TRP A 343 0.21 -14.10 2.32
C TRP A 343 0.06 -15.54 1.80
N LYS A 344 0.00 -15.71 0.47
CA LYS A 344 -0.21 -17.01 -0.18
C LYS A 344 0.79 -18.09 0.27
N ALA A 345 2.07 -17.75 0.45
CA ALA A 345 3.10 -18.70 0.88
C ALA A 345 2.83 -19.36 2.26
N TRP A 346 1.95 -18.76 3.08
CA TRP A 346 1.59 -19.23 4.42
C TRP A 346 0.12 -19.68 4.53
N CYS A 347 -0.61 -19.71 3.42
CA CYS A 347 -2.04 -19.99 3.40
C CYS A 347 -2.31 -21.26 2.58
N PRO A 348 -2.69 -22.39 3.20
CA PRO A 348 -3.02 -23.60 2.43
C PRO A 348 -4.35 -23.47 1.68
N SER A 349 -5.30 -22.69 2.21
CA SER A 349 -6.67 -22.62 1.70
C SER A 349 -6.81 -22.11 0.28
N TRP A 350 -5.96 -21.17 -0.17
CA TRP A 350 -6.00 -20.72 -1.57
C TRP A 350 -5.44 -21.79 -2.53
N TRP A 351 -4.45 -22.58 -2.08
CA TRP A 351 -3.84 -23.61 -2.90
C TRP A 351 -4.81 -24.78 -3.08
N ASN A 352 -5.50 -25.19 -2.00
CA ASN A 352 -6.60 -26.14 -2.06
C ASN A 352 -7.70 -25.64 -3.00
N ALA A 353 -8.19 -24.41 -2.81
CA ALA A 353 -9.23 -23.85 -3.66
C ALA A 353 -8.83 -23.81 -5.15
N ARG A 354 -7.55 -23.57 -5.47
CA ARG A 354 -7.06 -23.65 -6.84
C ARG A 354 -7.08 -25.07 -7.39
N MET A 355 -6.66 -26.06 -6.59
CA MET A 355 -6.58 -27.45 -7.01
C MET A 355 -7.95 -28.12 -7.12
N ASP A 356 -8.92 -27.68 -6.33
CA ASP A 356 -10.32 -28.09 -6.41
C ASP A 356 -11.07 -27.42 -7.59
N GLY A 357 -10.42 -26.49 -8.31
CA GLY A 357 -11.02 -25.76 -9.43
C GLY A 357 -11.89 -24.57 -9.03
N ASN A 358 -11.93 -24.21 -7.74
CA ASN A 358 -12.67 -23.05 -7.22
C ASN A 358 -11.97 -21.71 -7.50
N LEU A 359 -10.67 -21.73 -7.77
CA LEU A 359 -9.90 -20.56 -8.22
C LEU A 359 -9.25 -20.84 -9.56
N THR A 360 -9.40 -19.91 -10.50
CA THR A 360 -8.76 -20.03 -11.80
C THR A 360 -7.23 -19.87 -11.66
N PRO A 361 -6.42 -20.58 -12.48
CA PRO A 361 -4.96 -20.55 -12.35
C PRO A 361 -4.28 -19.20 -12.65
N GLY A 362 -5.04 -18.16 -13.00
CA GLY A 362 -4.53 -16.91 -13.55
C GLY A 362 -4.16 -17.03 -15.04
N GLY A 363 -4.42 -15.95 -15.79
CA GLY A 363 -4.11 -15.88 -17.22
C GLY A 363 -2.61 -15.77 -17.49
N MET A 364 -2.13 -14.53 -17.62
CA MET A 364 -0.73 -14.23 -17.93
C MET A 364 0.22 -14.45 -16.75
N PHE A 365 -0.23 -14.21 -15.52
CA PHE A 365 0.56 -14.41 -14.31
C PHE A 365 -0.06 -15.50 -13.46
N ARG A 366 0.78 -16.38 -12.93
CA ARG A 366 0.37 -17.52 -12.10
C ARG A 366 1.20 -17.60 -10.84
N ASP A 367 0.53 -18.02 -9.78
CA ASP A 367 1.19 -18.43 -8.56
C ASP A 367 1.24 -19.96 -8.51
N GLU A 368 2.34 -20.54 -8.02
CA GLU A 368 2.53 -21.99 -7.97
C GLU A 368 3.17 -22.39 -6.63
N VAL A 369 2.87 -23.60 -6.17
CA VAL A 369 3.62 -24.26 -5.10
C VAL A 369 4.37 -25.43 -5.70
N THR A 370 5.69 -25.45 -5.54
CA THR A 370 6.57 -26.33 -6.31
C THR A 370 7.70 -26.92 -5.50
N LEU A 371 8.28 -28.01 -6.02
CA LEU A 371 9.61 -28.50 -5.66
C LEU A 371 10.60 -28.09 -6.76
N LEU A 372 11.80 -27.67 -6.37
CA LEU A 372 12.89 -27.44 -7.32
C LEU A 372 13.55 -28.77 -7.70
N ILE A 373 13.57 -29.11 -9.00
CA ILE A 373 14.18 -30.35 -9.51
C ILE A 373 15.59 -30.11 -10.04
N ARG A 374 15.77 -29.02 -10.80
CA ARG A 374 17.06 -28.65 -11.38
C ARG A 374 17.17 -27.15 -11.47
N PHE A 375 18.36 -26.62 -11.18
CA PHE A 375 18.65 -25.19 -11.32
C PHE A 375 20.06 -25.00 -11.85
N ASP A 376 20.14 -24.34 -13.01
CA ASP A 376 21.37 -23.81 -13.56
C ASP A 376 21.52 -22.36 -13.10
N GLU A 377 22.52 -22.13 -12.26
CA GLU A 377 22.77 -20.83 -11.65
C GLU A 377 23.26 -19.79 -12.65
N GLU A 378 23.95 -20.20 -13.73
CA GLU A 378 24.54 -19.28 -14.69
C GLU A 378 23.48 -18.75 -15.65
N SER A 379 22.72 -19.64 -16.29
CA SER A 379 21.68 -19.27 -17.25
C SER A 379 20.37 -18.81 -16.58
N GLY A 380 20.17 -19.16 -15.30
CA GLY A 380 18.91 -18.95 -14.60
C GLY A 380 17.80 -19.91 -15.02
N ALA A 381 18.12 -20.96 -15.78
CA ALA A 381 17.16 -22.00 -16.14
C ALA A 381 16.85 -22.89 -14.94
N ALA A 382 15.56 -23.10 -14.67
CA ALA A 382 15.08 -23.97 -13.60
C ALA A 382 14.02 -24.95 -14.12
N LEU A 383 13.98 -26.14 -13.53
CA LEU A 383 12.92 -27.11 -13.69
C LEU A 383 12.21 -27.25 -12.35
N PHE A 384 10.92 -26.98 -12.34
CA PHE A 384 10.05 -27.13 -11.18
C PHE A 384 9.07 -28.28 -11.37
N GLU A 385 8.70 -28.90 -10.27
CA GLU A 385 7.60 -29.87 -10.18
C GLU A 385 6.49 -29.25 -9.34
N ARG A 386 5.25 -29.20 -9.85
CA ARG A 386 4.11 -28.71 -9.07
C ARG A 386 3.88 -29.67 -7.90
N ALA A 387 3.56 -29.12 -6.73
CA ALA A 387 3.27 -29.88 -5.53
C ALA A 387 1.79 -29.70 -5.14
N PRO A 388 0.91 -30.66 -5.47
CA PRO A 388 -0.50 -30.63 -5.06
C PRO A 388 -0.65 -30.74 -3.54
N PRO A 389 -1.68 -30.13 -2.93
CA PRO A 389 -1.94 -30.27 -1.51
C PRO A 389 -2.49 -31.64 -1.14
N ILE A 390 -2.19 -32.07 0.08
CA ILE A 390 -2.82 -33.20 0.76
C ILE A 390 -3.57 -32.64 1.97
N GLY A 391 -4.89 -32.85 1.99
CA GLY A 391 -5.74 -32.33 3.07
C GLY A 391 -5.70 -30.80 3.17
N ASN A 392 -5.90 -30.27 4.39
CA ASN A 392 -6.14 -28.84 4.62
C ASN A 392 -5.02 -28.11 5.39
N SER A 393 -4.00 -28.84 5.83
CA SER A 393 -2.91 -28.34 6.66
C SER A 393 -1.77 -27.72 5.85
N GLY A 394 -1.81 -27.85 4.51
CA GLY A 394 -0.76 -27.38 3.62
C GLY A 394 0.38 -28.38 3.40
N ASP A 395 0.18 -29.63 3.81
CA ASP A 395 0.99 -30.75 3.35
C ASP A 395 0.89 -30.91 1.85
N LEU A 396 1.95 -31.41 1.22
CA LEU A 396 2.08 -31.48 -0.23
C LEU A 396 2.49 -32.88 -0.67
N THR A 397 2.02 -33.29 -1.84
CA THR A 397 2.46 -34.52 -2.52
C THR A 397 3.31 -34.19 -3.75
N LYS A 398 4.01 -35.19 -4.25
CA LYS A 398 4.70 -35.12 -5.55
C LYS A 398 3.69 -35.22 -6.69
N SER A 399 4.05 -34.68 -7.86
CA SER A 399 3.27 -34.86 -9.07
C SER A 399 4.15 -35.03 -10.29
N ASP A 400 3.61 -35.58 -11.37
CA ASP A 400 4.33 -35.66 -12.65
C ASP A 400 4.30 -34.36 -13.45
N HIS A 401 3.67 -33.30 -12.92
CA HIS A 401 3.53 -32.03 -13.60
C HIS A 401 4.78 -31.16 -13.43
N ARG A 402 5.69 -31.26 -14.40
CA ARG A 402 6.92 -30.46 -14.45
C ARG A 402 6.85 -29.34 -15.48
N PHE A 403 7.48 -28.21 -15.17
CA PHE A 403 7.57 -27.08 -16.08
C PHE A 403 8.92 -26.37 -15.96
N GLY A 404 9.38 -25.87 -17.11
CA GLY A 404 10.61 -25.07 -17.19
C GLY A 404 10.34 -23.61 -16.82
N ALA A 405 11.33 -22.96 -16.24
CA ALA A 405 11.30 -21.54 -15.93
C ALA A 405 12.64 -20.86 -16.22
N ILE A 406 12.58 -19.57 -16.55
CA ILE A 406 13.74 -18.69 -16.68
C ILE A 406 13.66 -17.64 -15.59
N LEU A 407 14.66 -17.62 -14.71
CA LEU A 407 14.79 -16.68 -13.61
C LEU A 407 15.78 -15.58 -14.00
N LYS A 408 15.39 -14.32 -13.81
CA LYS A 408 16.23 -13.14 -14.00
C LYS A 408 16.21 -12.22 -12.79
N ASP A 409 17.16 -11.31 -12.74
CA ASP A 409 17.24 -10.23 -11.76
C ASP A 409 17.06 -10.74 -10.31
N ARG A 410 16.19 -10.11 -9.52
CA ARG A 410 15.96 -10.53 -8.13
C ARG A 410 15.42 -11.94 -7.96
N ALA A 411 14.68 -12.48 -8.93
CA ALA A 411 14.21 -13.86 -8.84
C ALA A 411 15.41 -14.83 -8.89
N LEU A 412 16.36 -14.57 -9.79
CA LEU A 412 17.60 -15.33 -9.90
C LEU A 412 18.45 -15.22 -8.63
N GLU A 413 18.62 -14.00 -8.09
CA GLU A 413 19.35 -13.78 -6.84
C GLU A 413 18.74 -14.51 -5.65
N LYS A 414 17.40 -14.49 -5.53
CA LYS A 414 16.70 -15.23 -4.48
C LYS A 414 16.91 -16.73 -4.59
N MET A 415 16.82 -17.29 -5.80
CA MET A 415 17.03 -18.72 -6.00
C MET A 415 18.48 -19.13 -5.70
N ARG A 416 19.48 -18.34 -6.11
CA ARG A 416 20.89 -18.56 -5.73
C ARG A 416 21.05 -18.56 -4.21
N LYS A 417 20.43 -17.60 -3.51
CA LYS A 417 20.45 -17.54 -2.04
C LYS A 417 19.83 -18.80 -1.40
N MET A 418 18.64 -19.22 -1.86
CA MET A 418 17.97 -20.44 -1.37
C MET A 418 18.83 -21.70 -1.57
N LYS A 419 19.47 -21.84 -2.74
CA LYS A 419 20.37 -22.97 -3.01
C LYS A 419 21.62 -22.90 -2.13
N SER A 420 22.21 -21.72 -1.97
CA SER A 420 23.40 -21.54 -1.12
C SER A 420 23.13 -21.80 0.36
N SER A 421 21.89 -21.60 0.82
CA SER A 421 21.48 -21.95 2.20
C SER A 421 21.13 -23.42 2.37
N GLY A 422 21.21 -24.25 1.31
CA GLY A 422 20.84 -25.66 1.34
C GLY A 422 19.34 -25.91 1.53
N PHE A 423 18.48 -24.98 1.10
CA PHE A 423 17.04 -25.16 1.24
C PHE A 423 16.52 -26.21 0.24
N GLU A 424 15.96 -27.31 0.76
CA GLU A 424 15.39 -28.42 -0.04
C GLU A 424 13.86 -28.53 0.04
N GLY A 425 13.20 -27.57 0.69
CA GLY A 425 11.76 -27.57 0.87
C GLY A 425 10.97 -27.13 -0.37
N HIS A 426 9.65 -27.13 -0.24
CA HIS A 426 8.75 -26.59 -1.26
C HIS A 426 8.82 -25.07 -1.31
N LEU A 427 8.63 -24.52 -2.51
CA LEU A 427 8.68 -23.09 -2.81
C LEU A 427 7.32 -22.59 -3.24
N PHE A 428 6.95 -21.42 -2.76
CA PHE A 428 5.92 -20.58 -3.37
C PHE A 428 6.57 -19.71 -4.45
N LEU A 429 6.08 -19.84 -5.68
CA LEU A 429 6.40 -18.98 -6.81
C LEU A 429 5.24 -18.00 -7.00
N GLY A 430 5.46 -16.72 -6.74
CA GLY A 430 4.45 -15.67 -6.90
C GLY A 430 4.66 -14.87 -8.19
N SER A 431 3.57 -14.57 -8.89
CA SER A 431 3.55 -13.73 -10.10
C SER A 431 4.52 -14.23 -11.18
N ALA A 432 4.57 -15.54 -11.43
CA ALA A 432 5.31 -16.12 -12.53
C ALA A 432 4.57 -15.85 -13.85
N ARG A 433 5.23 -15.21 -14.81
CA ARG A 433 4.62 -14.89 -16.10
C ARG A 433 4.65 -16.13 -17.00
N VAL A 434 3.52 -16.55 -17.52
CA VAL A 434 3.42 -17.69 -18.44
C VAL A 434 3.65 -17.23 -19.87
N ASP A 435 4.58 -17.89 -20.56
CA ASP A 435 4.84 -17.70 -21.98
C ASP A 435 4.97 -19.07 -22.66
N GLY A 436 3.88 -19.49 -23.31
CA GLY A 436 3.74 -20.85 -23.86
C GLY A 436 3.90 -21.93 -22.79
N LYS A 437 4.99 -22.71 -22.87
CA LYS A 437 5.32 -23.80 -21.92
C LYS A 437 6.34 -23.41 -20.86
N VAL A 438 6.85 -22.18 -20.89
CA VAL A 438 7.92 -21.71 -20.01
C VAL A 438 7.39 -20.61 -19.10
N MET A 439 7.79 -20.63 -17.84
CA MET A 439 7.51 -19.55 -16.90
C MET A 439 8.68 -18.56 -16.82
N HIS A 440 8.37 -17.28 -16.68
CA HIS A 440 9.37 -16.22 -16.50
C HIS A 440 9.20 -15.59 -15.13
N LEU A 441 10.29 -15.58 -14.37
CA LEU A 441 10.37 -14.92 -13.07
C LEU A 441 11.41 -13.82 -13.13
N GLY A 442 11.06 -12.63 -12.67
CA GLY A 442 11.94 -11.47 -12.67
C GLY A 442 11.76 -10.62 -11.41
N ASP A 443 12.07 -9.34 -11.50
CA ASP A 443 11.96 -8.41 -10.36
C ASP A 443 10.55 -8.32 -9.75
N TRP A 444 9.49 -8.60 -10.52
CA TRP A 444 8.12 -8.57 -10.03
C TRP A 444 7.71 -9.85 -9.28
N SER A 445 8.46 -10.93 -9.46
CA SER A 445 8.11 -12.26 -8.97
C SER A 445 8.58 -12.52 -7.54
N GLU A 446 7.94 -13.48 -6.89
CA GLU A 446 8.30 -13.94 -5.56
C GLU A 446 8.77 -15.38 -5.61
N ILE A 447 9.81 -15.66 -4.84
CA ILE A 447 10.28 -17.01 -4.53
C ILE A 447 10.42 -17.00 -3.01
N LEU A 448 9.57 -17.77 -2.33
CA LEU A 448 9.51 -17.87 -0.88
C LEU A 448 9.43 -19.35 -0.49
N PRO A 449 9.89 -19.75 0.70
CA PRO A 449 9.55 -21.04 1.25
C PRO A 449 8.03 -21.18 1.38
N TRP A 450 7.50 -22.34 0.99
CA TRP A 450 6.13 -22.72 1.37
C TRP A 450 6.14 -23.05 2.87
N SER A 451 5.40 -22.28 3.67
CA SER A 451 5.39 -22.43 5.12
C SER A 451 4.00 -22.15 5.69
N PRO A 452 3.01 -23.03 5.46
CA PRO A 452 1.65 -22.88 5.98
C PRO A 452 1.63 -22.54 7.47
N LEU A 453 0.90 -21.50 7.84
CA LEU A 453 0.65 -21.15 9.24
C LEU A 453 -0.72 -21.65 9.65
N LEU A 454 -0.73 -22.59 10.60
CA LEU A 454 -1.92 -23.21 11.16
C LEU A 454 -2.20 -22.79 12.61
N SER A 455 -1.31 -22.03 13.23
CA SER A 455 -1.50 -21.44 14.55
C SER A 455 -0.69 -20.16 14.67
N SER A 456 -1.08 -19.29 15.61
CA SER A 456 -0.49 -17.96 15.76
C SER A 456 0.97 -18.03 16.22
N VAL A 457 1.85 -17.27 15.57
CA VAL A 457 3.29 -17.24 15.87
C VAL A 457 3.53 -16.65 17.28
N THR A 458 2.70 -15.71 17.72
CA THR A 458 2.77 -15.12 19.07
C THR A 458 2.48 -16.11 20.19
N HIS A 459 1.77 -17.20 19.90
CA HIS A 459 1.42 -18.24 20.89
C HIS A 459 2.30 -19.49 20.80
N GLN A 460 3.33 -19.49 19.93
CA GLN A 460 4.31 -20.59 19.81
C GLN A 460 5.57 -20.37 20.67
N ILE A 461 5.70 -19.23 21.35
CA ILE A 461 6.88 -18.86 22.18
C ILE A 461 6.60 -19.07 23.69
N GLN A 462 5.52 -19.76 24.07
CA GLN A 462 5.23 -20.13 25.46
C GLN A 462 5.56 -21.59 25.77
#